data_AF-A0A2V4C2N5-F1
#
_entry.id   AF-A0A2V4C2N5-F1
#
_cell.length_a   1.000
_cell.length_b   1.000
_cell.length_c   1.000
_cell.angle_alpha   90.00
_cell.angle_beta   90.00
_cell.angle_gamma   90.00
#
_symmetry.space_group_name_H-M   'P 1'
#
loop_
_entity.id
_entity.type
_entity.pdbx_description
1 polymer ?
#
loop_
_entity_poly.entity_id
_entity_poly.type
_entity_poly.pdbx_seq_one_letter_code
_entity_poly.pdbx_strand_id
1 'polypeptide(L)'
;MIKHCEISDSDLRNKIKNAEICFGGNQKLKIYGTLKCSSGKRMKHENRVFFSSEEEAIQNGFRPCGHCMKPEYLNWKNGLI
;
A
#
# COMPACT_ATOMS: atom_id res chain seq x y z
N MET A 1 -3.07 9.33 1.69
CA MET A 1 -2.99 8.04 2.41
C MET A 1 -4.26 7.90 3.23
N ILE A 2 -4.99 6.80 3.07
CA ILE A 2 -6.24 6.54 3.82
C ILE A 2 -5.99 5.39 4.79
N LYS A 3 -6.33 5.54 6.08
CA LYS A 3 -6.27 4.42 7.03
C LYS A 3 -7.52 3.56 6.89
N HIS A 4 -7.37 2.24 6.99
CA HIS A 4 -8.50 1.33 6.86
C HIS A 4 -9.56 1.56 7.95
N CYS A 5 -9.15 1.94 9.17
CA CYS A 5 -10.07 2.26 10.26
C CYS A 5 -10.86 3.56 10.06
N GLU A 6 -10.50 4.38 9.06
CA GLU A 6 -11.12 5.68 8.77
C GLU A 6 -12.02 5.61 7.51
N ILE A 7 -12.21 4.42 6.92
CA ILE A 7 -13.02 4.22 5.71
C ILE A 7 -13.96 3.02 5.87
N SER A 8 -15.19 3.15 5.40
CA SER A 8 -16.13 2.03 5.38
C SER A 8 -15.74 0.99 4.32
N ASP A 9 -16.14 -0.26 4.54
CA ASP A 9 -15.97 -1.36 3.60
C ASP A 9 -16.58 -1.07 2.21
N SER A 10 -17.74 -0.40 2.16
CA SER A 10 -18.41 0.00 0.94
C SER A 10 -17.63 1.08 0.19
N ASP A 11 -17.17 2.11 0.89
CA ASP A 11 -16.41 3.21 0.27
C ASP A 11 -15.06 2.72 -0.23
N LEU A 12 -14.39 1.85 0.54
CA LEU A 12 -13.14 1.23 0.12
C LEU A 12 -13.33 0.46 -1.19
N ARG A 13 -14.38 -0.39 -1.29
CA ARG A 13 -14.68 -1.13 -2.52
C ARG A 13 -14.96 -0.20 -3.71
N ASN A 14 -15.71 0.87 -3.49
CA ASN A 14 -16.00 1.88 -4.52
C ASN A 14 -14.73 2.58 -5.01
N LYS A 15 -13.87 3.01 -4.08
CA LYS A 15 -12.59 3.67 -4.42
C LYS A 15 -11.63 2.75 -5.16
N ILE A 16 -11.57 1.47 -4.80
CA ILE A 16 -10.80 0.47 -5.55
C ILE A 16 -11.36 0.30 -6.97
N LYS A 17 -12.69 0.21 -7.12
CA LYS A 17 -13.34 0.09 -8.42
C LYS A 17 -13.08 1.30 -9.33
N ASN A 18 -13.00 2.50 -8.74
CA ASN A 18 -12.74 3.75 -9.45
C ASN A 18 -11.23 4.05 -9.63
N ALA A 19 -10.33 3.14 -9.25
CA ALA A 19 -8.88 3.36 -9.26
C ALA A 19 -8.39 4.57 -8.45
N GLU A 20 -9.17 4.99 -7.45
CA GLU A 20 -8.75 6.00 -6.45
C GLU A 20 -7.88 5.39 -5.35
N ILE A 21 -7.97 4.08 -5.18
CA ILE A 21 -7.08 3.27 -4.34
C ILE A 21 -6.48 2.19 -5.23
N CYS A 22 -5.16 2.26 -5.43
CA CYS A 22 -4.41 1.33 -6.27
C CYS A 22 -3.46 0.44 -5.47
N PHE A 23 -3.05 0.91 -4.28
CA PHE A 23 -2.08 0.23 -3.43
C PHE A 23 -2.58 0.11 -1.99
N GLY A 24 -2.09 -0.93 -1.31
CA GLY A 24 -2.28 -1.14 0.12
C GLY A 24 -0.94 -1.17 0.84
N GLY A 25 -0.93 -0.88 2.13
CA GLY A 25 0.30 -0.88 2.91
C GLY A 25 0.11 -1.18 4.38
N ASN A 26 1.24 -1.41 5.05
CA ASN A 26 1.33 -1.55 6.49
C ASN A 26 1.93 -0.28 7.08
N GLN A 27 1.16 0.45 7.87
CA GLN A 27 1.57 1.72 8.47
C GLN A 27 2.76 1.57 9.42
N LYS A 28 2.77 0.52 10.24
CA LYS A 28 3.81 0.29 11.26
C LYS A 28 5.14 -0.10 10.65
N LEU A 29 5.11 -0.97 9.62
CA LEU A 29 6.31 -1.44 8.94
C LEU A 29 6.77 -0.51 7.81
N LYS A 30 5.97 0.50 7.46
CA LYS A 30 6.20 1.43 6.34
C LYS A 30 6.42 0.69 5.01
N ILE A 31 5.52 -0.24 4.69
CA ILE A 31 5.57 -1.04 3.45
C ILE A 31 4.32 -0.76 2.62
N TYR A 32 4.44 -0.49 1.32
CA TYR A 32 3.31 -0.51 0.39
C TYR A 32 3.47 -1.63 -0.65
N GLY A 33 2.36 -2.02 -1.26
CA GLY A 33 2.31 -3.09 -2.25
C GLY A 33 0.98 -3.11 -2.99
N THR A 34 0.86 -4.04 -3.94
CA THR A 34 -0.37 -4.19 -4.72
C THR A 34 -1.52 -4.70 -3.84
N LEU A 35 -2.76 -4.36 -4.20
CA LEU A 35 -3.97 -4.87 -3.52
C LEU A 35 -4.13 -6.40 -3.62
N LYS A 36 -3.41 -7.04 -4.56
CA LYS A 36 -3.40 -8.50 -4.74
C LYS A 36 -2.39 -9.22 -3.83
N CYS A 37 -1.51 -8.49 -3.14
CA CYS A 37 -0.47 -9.06 -2.28
C CYS A 37 -1.04 -10.01 -1.20
N SER A 38 -0.53 -11.24 -1.17
CA SER A 38 -0.91 -12.28 -0.20
C SER A 38 -0.65 -11.85 1.24
N SER A 39 0.53 -11.27 1.51
CA SER A 39 0.89 -10.70 2.82
C SER A 39 0.00 -9.51 3.18
N GLY A 40 -0.35 -8.67 2.19
CA GLY A 40 -1.24 -7.51 2.36
C GLY A 40 -2.64 -7.89 2.82
N LYS A 41 -3.22 -8.93 2.22
CA LYS A 41 -4.56 -9.44 2.59
C LYS A 41 -4.65 -9.91 4.04
N ARG A 42 -3.53 -10.36 4.62
CA ARG A 42 -3.41 -10.83 6.02
C ARG A 42 -3.10 -9.73 7.03
N MET A 43 -2.89 -8.49 6.59
CA MET A 43 -2.58 -7.38 7.51
C MET A 43 -3.77 -7.11 8.43
N LYS A 44 -3.47 -6.88 9.72
CA LYS A 44 -4.46 -6.41 10.68
C LYS A 44 -5.09 -5.11 10.21
N HIS A 45 -6.38 -4.94 10.49
CA HIS A 45 -7.15 -3.79 10.06
C HIS A 45 -6.52 -2.48 10.57
N GLU A 46 -6.08 -2.42 11.83
CA GLU A 46 -5.49 -1.20 12.41
C GLU A 46 -4.15 -0.78 11.81
N ASN A 47 -3.46 -1.69 11.11
CA ASN A 47 -2.17 -1.40 10.47
C ASN A 47 -2.31 -1.17 8.97
N ARG A 48 -3.49 -1.41 8.38
CA ARG A 48 -3.69 -1.35 6.92
C ARG A 48 -3.98 0.09 6.50
N VAL A 49 -3.25 0.56 5.49
CA VAL A 49 -3.44 1.86 4.83
C VAL A 49 -3.56 1.66 3.33
N PHE A 50 -4.07 2.66 2.64
CA PHE A 50 -4.28 2.66 1.19
C PHE A 50 -3.72 3.92 0.55
N PHE A 51 -3.29 3.78 -0.70
CA PHE A 51 -2.72 4.86 -1.51
C PHE A 51 -3.34 4.87 -2.90
N SER A 52 -3.46 6.07 -3.47
CA SER A 52 -3.91 6.29 -4.85
C SER A 52 -2.82 5.96 -5.86
N SER A 53 -1.56 6.21 -5.52
CA SER A 53 -0.41 5.96 -6.39
C SER A 53 0.82 5.49 -5.62
N GLU A 54 1.84 5.04 -6.35
CA GLU A 54 3.14 4.66 -5.81
C GLU A 54 3.89 5.89 -5.28
N GLU A 55 3.84 7.02 -6.00
CA GLU A 55 4.46 8.28 -5.60
C GLU A 55 3.91 8.77 -4.26
N GLU A 56 2.58 8.65 -4.05
CA GLU A 56 1.96 8.99 -2.77
C GLU A 56 2.54 8.14 -1.63
N ALA A 57 2.71 6.83 -1.85
CA ALA A 57 3.28 5.94 -0.84
C ALA A 57 4.73 6.31 -0.51
N ILE A 58 5.54 6.60 -1.54
CA ILE A 58 6.94 7.00 -1.40
C ILE A 58 7.04 8.34 -0.65
N GLN A 59 6.24 9.35 -1.01
CA GLN A 59 6.19 10.65 -0.32
C GLN A 59 5.80 10.51 1.15
N ASN A 60 4.99 9.52 1.50
CA ASN A 60 4.62 9.19 2.88
C ASN A 60 5.69 8.34 3.62
N GLY A 61 6.83 8.07 2.98
CA GLY A 61 7.96 7.35 3.54
C GLY A 61 7.77 5.83 3.59
N PHE A 62 6.98 5.26 2.69
CA PHE A 62 6.80 3.81 2.61
C PHE A 62 7.73 3.22 1.56
N ARG A 63 8.31 2.06 1.85
CA ARG A 63 9.12 1.29 0.91
C ARG A 63 8.26 0.27 0.14
N PRO A 64 8.68 -0.13 -1.08
CA PRO A 64 7.98 -1.17 -1.81
C PRO A 64 8.03 -2.53 -1.09
N CYS A 65 7.03 -3.36 -1.37
CA CYS A 65 6.91 -4.70 -0.82
C CYS A 65 7.83 -5.67 -1.57
N GLY A 66 8.85 -6.21 -0.90
CA GLY A 66 9.76 -7.19 -1.52
C GLY A 66 9.13 -8.51 -1.99
N HIS A 67 7.85 -8.77 -1.69
CA HIS A 67 7.13 -9.95 -2.21
C HIS A 67 6.40 -9.65 -3.52
N CYS A 68 5.54 -8.61 -3.54
CA CYS A 68 4.69 -8.31 -4.70
C CYS A 68 5.22 -7.20 -5.62
N MET A 69 6.26 -6.47 -5.19
CA MET A 69 6.92 -5.38 -5.90
C MET A 69 8.44 -5.56 -5.80
N LYS A 70 8.92 -6.74 -6.20
CA LYS A 70 10.32 -7.13 -6.02
C LYS A 70 11.30 -6.23 -6.82
N PRO A 71 11.05 -5.86 -8.08
CA PRO A 71 11.91 -4.93 -8.81
C PRO A 71 12.04 -3.57 -8.12
N GLU A 72 10.91 -2.97 -7.74
CA GLU A 72 10.85 -1.67 -7.08
C GLU A 72 11.55 -1.72 -5.72
N TYR A 73 11.33 -2.81 -4.96
CA TYR A 73 12.02 -3.02 -3.69
C TYR A 73 13.54 -3.11 -3.86
N LEU A 74 14.05 -3.76 -4.92
CA LEU A 74 15.48 -3.82 -5.18
C LEU A 74 16.04 -2.45 -5.56
N ASN A 75 15.33 -1.67 -6.37
CA ASN A 75 15.71 -0.29 -6.67
C ASN A 75 15.79 0.54 -5.39
N TRP A 76 14.78 0.45 -4.52
CA TRP A 76 14.74 1.15 -3.23
C TRP A 76 15.93 0.74 -2.35
N LYS A 77 16.20 -0.57 -2.26
CA LYS A 77 17.28 -1.11 -1.42
C LYS A 77 18.66 -0.69 -1.90
N ASN A 78 18.84 -0.52 -3.21
CA ASN A 78 20.10 -0.12 -3.82
C ASN A 78 20.28 1.40 -3.89
N GLY A 79 19.31 2.19 -3.40
CA GLY A 79 19.37 3.67 -3.46
C GLY A 79 19.18 4.24 -4.86
N LEU A 80 18.49 3.49 -5.75
CA LEU A 80 18.20 3.90 -7.12
C LEU A 80 16.88 4.69 -7.24
N ILE A 81 16.35 5.19 -6.12
CA ILE A 81 15.07 5.91 -5.99
C ILE A 81 15.27 7.15 -5.13
#